data_AF-A0AAC9HTB0-F1
#
_entry.id   AF-A0AAC9HTB0-F1
#
_cell.length_a   1.000
_cell.length_b   1.000
_cell.length_c   1.000
_cell.angle_alpha   90.00
_cell.angle_beta   90.00
_cell.angle_gamma   90.00
#
_symmetry.space_group_name_H-M   'P 1'
#
loop_
_entity.id
_entity.type
_entity.pdbx_description
1 polymer ?
#
loop_
_entity_poly.entity_id
_entity_poly.type
_entity_poly.pdbx_seq_one_letter_code
_entity_poly.pdbx_strand_id
1 'polypeptide(L)' 'MRHTAFRSAMAEEFGRVRAEMLARDHVFSELGGRTVDEALEAGVEPRQAWRAVCQAFEIPAERR' A
#
# COMPACT_ATOMS: atom_id res chain seq x y z
N MET A 1 7.65 -8.78 -2.51
CA MET A 1 6.60 -9.50 -1.76
C MET A 1 5.52 -9.87 -2.77
N ARG A 2 4.77 -10.96 -2.57
CA ARG A 2 3.67 -11.31 -3.48
C ARG A 2 2.48 -10.38 -3.25
N HIS A 3 1.69 -10.09 -4.29
CA HIS A 3 0.53 -9.19 -4.21
C HIS A 3 -0.49 -9.61 -3.13
N THR A 4 -0.69 -10.91 -2.92
CA THR A 4 -1.55 -11.40 -1.84
C THR A 4 -0.99 -11.11 -0.45
N ALA A 5 0.32 -11.22 -0.25
CA ALA A 5 0.96 -10.88 1.02
C ALA A 5 0.88 -9.38 1.32
N PHE A 6 1.00 -8.54 0.30
CA PHE A 6 0.77 -7.10 0.41
C PHE A 6 -0.66 -6.77 0.88
N ARG A 7 -1.67 -7.39 0.26
CA ARG A 7 -3.08 -7.18 0.64
C ARG A 7 -3.35 -7.66 2.07
N SER A 8 -2.72 -8.75 2.51
CA SER A 8 -2.78 -9.19 3.90
C SER A 8 -2.19 -8.15 4.86
N ALA A 9 -0.99 -7.64 4.59
CA ALA A 9 -0.34 -6.62 5.43
C ALA A 9 -1.19 -5.33 5.53
N MET A 10 -1.75 -4.88 4.41
CA MET A 10 -2.69 -3.74 4.41
C MET A 10 -3.92 -4.01 5.28
N ALA A 11 -4.51 -5.22 5.18
CA ALA A 11 -5.68 -5.59 5.96
C ALA A 11 -5.37 -5.78 7.46
N GLU A 12 -4.16 -6.20 7.81
CA GLU A 12 -3.70 -6.31 9.20
C GLU A 12 -3.52 -4.94 9.84
N GLU A 13 -2.93 -3.97 9.14
CA GLU A 13 -2.70 -2.63 9.68
C GLU A 13 -3.94 -1.74 9.70
N PHE A 14 -4.79 -1.82 8.67
CA PHE A 14 -5.92 -0.90 8.51
C PHE A 14 -7.29 -1.56 8.63
N GLY A 15 -7.37 -2.90 8.65
CA GLY A 15 -8.61 -3.64 8.46
C GLY A 15 -9.01 -3.74 6.99
N ARG A 16 -9.67 -4.84 6.60
CA ARG A 16 -9.99 -5.16 5.19
C ARG A 16 -10.69 -4.02 4.43
N VAL A 17 -11.76 -3.46 4.99
CA VAL A 17 -12.57 -2.44 4.31
C VAL A 17 -11.78 -1.15 4.07
N ARG A 18 -11.08 -0.66 5.11
CA ARG A 18 -10.28 0.56 5.00
C ARG A 18 -9.05 0.34 4.13
N ALA A 19 -8.43 -0.83 4.18
CA ALA A 19 -7.31 -1.20 3.33
C ALA A 19 -7.68 -1.17 1.83
N GLU A 20 -8.84 -1.71 1.47
CA GLU A 20 -9.36 -1.66 0.09
C GLU A 20 -9.64 -0.22 -0.36
N MET A 21 -10.30 0.58 0.47
CA MET A 21 -10.55 1.99 0.20
C MET A 21 -9.24 2.78 0.04
N LEU A 22 -8.27 2.58 0.92
CA LEU A 22 -6.96 3.25 0.84
C LEU A 22 -6.20 2.86 -0.43
N ALA A 23 -6.24 1.59 -0.81
CA ALA A 23 -5.53 1.13 -1.99
C ALA A 23 -6.12 1.73 -3.29
N ARG A 24 -7.44 1.94 -3.31
CA ARG A 24 -8.16 2.43 -4.48
C ARG A 24 -8.24 3.95 -4.56
N ASP A 25 -8.45 4.64 -3.43
CA ASP A 25 -8.86 6.04 -3.42
C ASP A 25 -7.77 7.00 -2.90
N HIS A 26 -6.75 6.49 -2.19
CA HIS A 26 -5.70 7.33 -1.64
C HIS A 26 -4.52 7.45 -2.62
N VAL A 27 -4.20 8.68 -3.00
CA VAL A 27 -3.08 9.00 -3.89
C VAL A 27 -1.80 9.21 -3.08
N PHE A 28 -0.73 8.49 -3.43
CA PHE A 28 0.57 8.56 -2.78
C PHE A 28 1.57 9.32 -3.67
N SER A 29 2.18 10.36 -3.11
CA SER A 29 3.22 11.14 -3.81
C SER A 29 4.44 10.28 -4.16
N GLU A 30 4.85 9.37 -3.26
CA GLU A 30 5.94 8.40 -3.45
C GLU A 30 5.68 7.40 -4.59
N LEU A 31 4.42 7.24 -5.02
CA LEU A 31 4.04 6.40 -6.18
C LEU A 31 3.89 7.22 -7.47
N GLY A 32 4.39 8.45 -7.47
CA GLY A 32 4.28 9.38 -8.59
C GLY A 32 2.90 9.99 -8.73
N GLY A 33 2.19 10.21 -7.61
CA GLY A 33 0.84 10.76 -7.61
C GLY A 33 -0.21 9.77 -8.09
N ARG A 34 -0.03 8.49 -7.75
CA ARG A 34 -0.96 7.40 -8.06
C ARG A 34 -1.52 6.76 -6.81
N THR A 35 -2.65 6.08 -6.96
CA THR A 35 -3.15 5.16 -5.95
C THR A 35 -2.31 3.89 -5.92
N VAL A 36 -2.47 3.06 -4.90
CA VAL A 36 -1.78 1.77 -4.83
C VAL A 36 -2.18 0.88 -6.00
N ASP A 37 -3.48 0.81 -6.30
CA ASP A 37 -3.99 -0.03 -7.38
C ASP A 37 -3.43 0.41 -8.73
N GLU A 38 -3.46 1.72 -9.02
CA GLU A 38 -2.87 2.30 -10.23
C GLU A 38 -1.36 2.05 -10.31
N ALA A 39 -0.64 2.14 -9.19
CA ALA A 39 0.79 1.89 -9.15
C ALA A 39 1.10 0.42 -9.47
N LEU A 40 0.34 -0.52 -8.91
CA LEU A 40 0.49 -1.95 -9.16
C LEU A 40 0.18 -2.30 -10.62
N GLU A 41 -0.87 -1.69 -11.21
CA GLU A 41 -1.20 -1.83 -12.63
C GLU A 41 -0.10 -1.26 -13.53
N ALA A 42 0.54 -0.16 -13.11
CA ALA A 42 1.70 0.42 -13.78
C ALA A 42 3.00 -0.40 -13.61
N GLY A 43 2.96 -1.55 -12.93
CA GLY A 43 4.09 -2.44 -12.73
C GLY A 43 4.98 -2.10 -11.54
N VAL A 44 4.53 -1.22 -10.63
CA VAL A 44 5.25 -0.97 -9.38
C VAL A 44 5.21 -2.22 -8.51
N GLU A 45 6.37 -2.60 -7.98
CA GLU A 45 6.49 -3.75 -7.10
C GLU A 45 5.64 -3.59 -5.84
N PRO A 46 4.87 -4.62 -5.39
CA PRO A 46 4.06 -4.53 -4.19
C PRO A 46 4.84 -4.14 -2.93
N ARG A 47 6.14 -4.49 -2.87
CA ARG A 47 7.03 -4.11 -1.76
C ARG A 47 7.28 -2.60 -1.75
N GLN A 48 7.39 -1.97 -2.92
CA GLN A 48 7.57 -0.54 -3.04
C GLN A 48 6.27 0.19 -2.69
N ALA A 49 5.12 -0.30 -3.18
CA ALA A 49 3.81 0.21 -2.79
C ALA A 49 3.62 0.15 -1.27
N TRP A 50 3.95 -0.97 -0.62
CA TRP A 50 3.90 -1.09 0.83
C TRP A 50 4.78 -0.07 1.56
N ARG A 51 6.02 0.14 1.11
CA ARG A 51 6.91 1.15 1.70
C ARG A 51 6.33 2.55 1.62
N ALA A 52 5.73 2.92 0.49
CA ALA A 52 5.06 4.21 0.32
C ALA A 52 3.90 4.38 1.31
N VAL A 53 3.09 3.33 1.50
CA VAL A 53 2.03 3.31 2.52
C VAL A 53 2.62 3.46 3.92
N CYS A 54 3.63 2.68 4.28
CA CYS A 54 4.25 2.75 5.59
C CYS A 54 4.88 4.12 5.89
N GLN A 55 5.43 4.79 4.87
CA GLN A 55 5.97 6.14 5.00
C GLN A 55 4.87 7.17 5.18
N ALA A 56 3.78 7.08 4.40
CA ALA A 56 2.66 8.02 4.47
C ALA A 56 1.88 7.95 5.79
N PHE A 57 1.77 6.75 6.38
CA PHE A 57 1.05 6.52 7.64
C PHE A 57 1.98 6.32 8.85
N GLU A 58 3.28 6.60 8.69
CA GLU A 58 4.30 6.49 9.74
C GLU A 58 4.29 5.13 10.46
N ILE A 59 4.01 4.04 9.72
CA ILE A 59 3.94 2.69 10.28
C ILE A 59 5.32 2.30 10.83
N PRO A 60 5.41 1.86 12.10
CA PRO A 60 6.68 1.46 12.72
C PRO A 60 7.37 0.33 11.95
N ALA A 61 8.71 0.33 11.92
CA ALA A 61 9.49 -0.67 11.19
C ALA A 61 9.23 -2.11 11.64
N GLU A 62 8.83 -2.30 12.89
CA GLU A 62 8.45 -3.59 13.49
C GLU A 62 7.22 -4.23 12.82
N ARG A 63 6.45 -3.42 12.08
CA ARG A 63 5.21 -3.81 11.39
C ARG A 63 5.30 -3.69 9.86
N ARG A 64 6.50 -3.44 9.30
CA ARG A 64 6.73 -3.29 7.85
C ARG A 64 7.13 -4.57 7.14
#